data_AF-A0A9D6YFX5-F1
#
_entry.id   AF-A0A9D6YFX5-F1
#
_cell.length_a   1.000
_cell.length_b   1.000
_cell.length_c   1.000
_cell.angle_alpha   90.00
_cell.angle_beta   90.00
_cell.angle_gamma   90.00
#
_symmetry.space_group_name_H-M   'P 1'
#
loop_
_entity.id
_entity.type
_entity.pdbx_description
1 polymer ?
#
loop_
_entity_poly.entity_id
_entity_poly.type
_entity_poly.pdbx_seq_one_letter_code
_entity_poly.pdbx_strand_id
1 'polypeptide(L)'
;MLTTLTAVVERLVSHYDPDRIILFGSHATGGAEVERLLADRAVPLDVLVYTRREMRDLYALGSPFIEEVVEHGRVLYMRRATEAWLREAEEELESAAILLEREKHRAACLHGQQCVERALKALLLGRGQGPPRSHDVVELYRGRYPTEEGLLPHGETTAEDARRAVGAAEAALRDVRASCKPGLRSFVREEPHGVIPAPEDLLLLLCVRCGSR
;
A
#
# COMPACT_ATOMS: atom_id res chain seq x y z
N MET A 1 -7.50 4.90 -24.60
CA MET A 1 -6.46 3.84 -24.67
C MET A 1 -5.53 4.01 -23.49
N LEU A 2 -5.14 2.94 -22.81
CA LEU A 2 -4.26 3.00 -21.63
C LEU A 2 -2.82 2.96 -22.13
N THR A 3 -2.10 4.08 -22.07
CA THR A 3 -0.73 4.21 -22.58
C THR A 3 0.33 4.11 -21.48
N THR A 4 -0.09 3.98 -20.23
CA THR A 4 0.80 3.89 -19.07
C THR A 4 0.43 2.70 -18.19
N LEU A 5 1.41 2.14 -17.50
CA LEU A 5 1.21 1.10 -16.50
C LEU A 5 0.25 1.58 -15.41
N THR A 6 0.37 2.85 -15.01
CA THR A 6 -0.54 3.47 -14.03
C THR A 6 -1.99 3.41 -14.49
N ALA A 7 -2.28 3.76 -15.75
CA ALA A 7 -3.64 3.73 -16.30
C ALA A 7 -4.18 2.28 -16.41
N VAL A 8 -3.32 1.31 -16.76
CA VAL A 8 -3.68 -0.11 -16.74
C VAL A 8 -4.08 -0.55 -15.34
N VAL A 9 -3.24 -0.27 -14.33
CA VAL A 9 -3.51 -0.60 -12.93
C VAL A 9 -4.80 0.05 -12.46
N GLU A 10 -5.03 1.33 -12.76
CA GLU A 10 -6.26 2.05 -12.39
C GLU A 10 -7.50 1.39 -12.97
N ARG A 11 -7.47 1.01 -14.25
CA ARG A 11 -8.58 0.32 -14.89
C ARG A 11 -8.81 -1.07 -14.27
N LEU A 12 -7.75 -1.81 -13.97
CA LEU A 12 -7.88 -3.12 -13.33
C LEU A 12 -8.48 -2.99 -11.92
N VAL A 13 -8.00 -2.02 -11.14
CA VAL A 13 -8.55 -1.73 -9.81
C VAL A 13 -10.02 -1.35 -9.88
N SER A 14 -10.41 -0.48 -10.81
CA SER A 14 -11.79 -0.01 -10.90
C SER A 14 -12.81 -1.05 -11.38
N HIS A 15 -12.36 -2.07 -12.12
CA HIS A 15 -13.27 -3.07 -12.72
C HIS A 15 -13.25 -4.42 -11.99
N TYR A 16 -12.13 -4.80 -11.38
CA TYR A 16 -11.95 -6.14 -10.80
C TYR A 16 -11.74 -6.13 -9.28
N ASP A 17 -11.54 -4.96 -8.66
CA ASP A 17 -11.26 -4.80 -7.22
C ASP A 17 -10.25 -5.83 -6.63
N PRO A 18 -9.09 -6.04 -7.27
CA PRO A 18 -8.15 -7.06 -6.84
C PRO A 18 -7.54 -6.74 -5.48
N ASP A 19 -7.09 -7.75 -4.74
CA ASP A 19 -6.30 -7.56 -3.53
C ASP A 19 -4.87 -7.12 -3.85
N ARG A 20 -4.29 -7.65 -4.94
CA ARG A 20 -2.90 -7.36 -5.32
C ARG A 20 -2.71 -7.39 -6.83
N ILE A 21 -1.84 -6.51 -7.32
CA ILE A 21 -1.34 -6.54 -8.70
C ILE A 21 0.18 -6.61 -8.64
N ILE A 22 0.78 -7.59 -9.32
CA ILE A 22 2.24 -7.78 -9.39
C ILE A 22 2.65 -7.73 -10.86
N LEU A 23 3.63 -6.89 -11.19
CA LEU A 23 4.33 -6.88 -12.47
C LEU A 23 5.50 -7.86 -12.42
N PHE A 24 5.65 -8.68 -13.44
CA PHE A 24 6.75 -9.64 -13.52
C PHE A 24 7.15 -9.90 -14.99
N GLY A 25 8.29 -10.57 -15.17
CA GLY A 25 8.86 -10.92 -16.47
C GLY A 25 10.12 -10.11 -16.82
N SER A 26 10.73 -10.49 -17.95
CA SER A 26 12.06 -10.03 -18.41
C SER A 26 12.35 -8.52 -18.38
N HIS A 27 11.32 -7.67 -18.50
CA HIS A 27 11.48 -6.21 -18.52
C HIS A 27 10.89 -5.52 -17.28
N ALA A 28 10.50 -6.27 -16.24
CA ALA A 28 9.82 -5.72 -15.06
C ALA A 28 10.73 -4.90 -14.12
N THR A 29 12.06 -4.94 -14.33
CA THR A 29 13.07 -4.39 -13.42
C THR A 29 13.31 -2.88 -13.55
N GLY A 30 12.78 -2.21 -14.60
CA GLY A 30 12.92 -0.77 -14.82
C GLY A 30 11.58 -0.03 -14.99
N GLY A 31 11.20 0.85 -14.04
CA GLY A 31 9.92 1.57 -14.11
C GLY A 31 9.74 2.43 -15.37
N ALA A 32 10.77 3.19 -15.77
CA ALA A 32 10.74 4.00 -16.98
C ALA A 32 10.79 3.17 -18.27
N GLU A 33 11.47 2.03 -18.22
CA GLU A 33 11.57 1.10 -19.34
C GLU A 33 10.22 0.42 -19.61
N VAL A 34 9.55 -0.09 -18.58
CA VAL A 34 8.20 -0.68 -18.70
C VAL A 34 7.20 0.33 -19.25
N GLU A 35 7.19 1.56 -18.72
CA GLU A 35 6.29 2.61 -19.18
C GLU A 35 6.52 2.94 -20.67
N ARG A 36 7.79 3.04 -21.11
CA ARG A 36 8.14 3.23 -22.52
C ARG A 36 7.67 2.06 -23.38
N LEU A 37 7.98 0.83 -22.98
CA LEU A 37 7.63 -0.37 -23.74
C LEU A 37 6.10 -0.53 -23.91
N LEU A 38 5.32 -0.18 -22.89
CA LEU A 38 3.86 -0.17 -22.96
C LEU A 38 3.32 0.96 -23.84
N ALA A 39 3.89 2.17 -23.71
CA ALA A 39 3.51 3.32 -24.53
C ALA A 39 3.76 3.07 -26.02
N ASP A 40 4.93 2.50 -26.34
CA ASP A 40 5.36 2.16 -27.70
C ASP A 40 4.69 0.88 -28.24
N ARG A 41 3.90 0.17 -27.42
CA ARG A 41 3.33 -1.16 -27.71
C ARG A 41 4.39 -2.17 -28.17
N ALA A 42 5.61 -1.99 -27.70
CA ALA A 42 6.75 -2.80 -28.11
C ALA A 42 6.69 -4.23 -27.56
N VAL A 43 5.89 -4.46 -26.51
CA VAL A 43 5.73 -5.76 -25.84
C VAL A 43 4.26 -6.04 -25.53
N PRO A 44 3.79 -7.30 -25.65
CA PRO A 44 2.49 -7.70 -25.14
C PRO A 44 2.46 -7.66 -23.61
N LEU A 45 1.30 -7.31 -23.06
CA LEU A 45 1.00 -7.39 -21.63
C LEU A 45 -0.03 -8.50 -21.41
N ASP A 46 0.39 -9.61 -20.80
CA ASP A 46 -0.53 -10.68 -20.41
C ASP A 46 -1.03 -10.44 -18.99
N VAL A 47 -2.33 -10.64 -18.75
CA VAL A 47 -2.92 -10.61 -17.41
C VAL A 47 -3.25 -12.04 -17.00
N LEU A 48 -2.56 -12.54 -15.98
CA LEU A 48 -2.88 -13.82 -15.35
C LEU A 48 -3.64 -13.56 -14.05
N VAL A 49 -4.69 -14.34 -13.83
CA VAL A 49 -5.63 -14.16 -12.71
C VAL A 49 -5.53 -15.37 -11.81
N TYR A 50 -5.25 -15.14 -10.53
CA TYR A 50 -5.19 -16.17 -9.52
C TYR A 50 -5.98 -15.74 -8.29
N THR A 51 -6.48 -16.71 -7.53
CA THR A 51 -6.89 -16.49 -6.14
C THR A 51 -5.68 -16.54 -5.21
N ARG A 52 -5.80 -15.93 -4.03
CA ARG A 52 -4.81 -16.11 -2.94
C ARG A 52 -4.51 -17.58 -2.63
N ARG A 53 -5.54 -18.42 -2.67
CA ARG A 53 -5.41 -19.86 -2.41
C ARG A 53 -4.57 -20.54 -3.49
N GLU A 54 -4.89 -20.34 -4.77
CA GLU A 54 -4.14 -20.94 -5.88
C GLU A 54 -2.67 -20.51 -5.86
N MET A 55 -2.38 -19.22 -5.63
CA MET A 55 -1.00 -18.75 -5.51
C MET A 55 -0.25 -19.44 -4.38
N ARG A 56 -0.89 -19.57 -3.20
CA ARG A 56 -0.29 -20.24 -2.05
C ARG A 56 -0.03 -21.70 -2.32
N ASP A 57 -0.99 -22.39 -2.93
CA ASP A 57 -0.90 -23.81 -3.22
C ASP A 57 0.20 -24.09 -4.27
N LEU A 58 0.28 -23.27 -5.33
CA LEU A 58 1.34 -23.38 -6.34
C LEU A 58 2.73 -23.06 -5.79
N TYR A 59 2.84 -22.06 -4.90
CA TYR A 59 4.10 -21.76 -4.21
C TYR A 59 4.52 -22.93 -3.30
N ALA A 60 3.59 -23.49 -2.54
CA ALA A 60 3.86 -24.63 -1.66
C ALA A 60 4.28 -25.90 -2.44
N LEU A 61 3.80 -26.06 -3.68
CA LEU A 61 4.19 -27.12 -4.59
C LEU A 61 5.54 -26.86 -5.29
N GLY A 62 6.20 -25.73 -5.03
CA GLY A 62 7.49 -25.38 -5.64
C GLY A 62 7.37 -25.04 -7.13
N SER A 63 6.29 -24.38 -7.55
CA SER A 63 6.13 -23.93 -8.92
C SER A 63 7.24 -22.92 -9.28
N PRO A 64 8.16 -23.23 -10.22
CA PRO A 64 9.28 -22.33 -10.54
C PRO A 64 8.81 -20.97 -11.04
N PHE A 65 7.66 -20.96 -11.74
CA PHE A 65 7.02 -19.74 -12.22
C PHE A 65 6.54 -18.85 -11.06
N ILE A 66 5.90 -19.44 -10.04
CA ILE A 66 5.40 -18.66 -8.90
C ILE A 66 6.55 -18.21 -8.00
N GLU A 67 7.60 -19.01 -7.85
CA GLU A 67 8.83 -18.61 -7.16
C GLU A 67 9.44 -17.36 -7.80
N GLU A 68 9.57 -17.33 -9.13
CA GLU A 68 10.07 -16.15 -9.86
C GLU A 68 9.20 -14.90 -9.60
N VAL A 69 7.87 -15.06 -9.65
CA VAL A 69 6.93 -13.97 -9.36
C VAL A 69 7.08 -13.45 -7.93
N VAL A 70 7.27 -14.34 -6.95
CA VAL A 70 7.42 -13.97 -5.55
C VAL A 70 8.76 -13.28 -5.27
N GLU A 71 9.84 -13.79 -5.89
CA GLU A 71 11.20 -13.31 -5.65
C GLU A 71 11.50 -12.00 -6.42
N HIS A 72 11.13 -11.95 -7.70
CA HIS A 72 11.50 -10.87 -8.61
C HIS A 72 10.33 -9.96 -9.02
N GLY A 73 9.09 -10.35 -8.70
CA GLY A 73 7.91 -9.56 -9.06
C GLY A 73 7.87 -8.21 -8.35
N ARG A 74 7.52 -7.17 -9.10
CA ARG A 74 7.29 -5.83 -8.59
C ARG A 74 5.82 -5.64 -8.26
N VAL A 75 5.52 -5.44 -6.98
CA VAL A 75 4.16 -5.07 -6.55
C VAL A 75 3.78 -3.71 -7.14
N LEU A 76 2.62 -3.62 -7.78
CA LEU A 76 2.07 -2.36 -8.31
C LEU A 76 0.91 -1.83 -7.47
N TYR A 77 0.24 -2.72 -6.73
CA TYR A 77 -0.93 -2.40 -5.92
C TYR A 77 -1.16 -3.47 -4.85
N MET A 78 -1.56 -3.05 -3.64
CA MET A 78 -1.97 -3.91 -2.54
C MET A 78 -3.13 -3.28 -1.76
N ARG A 79 -4.33 -3.82 -1.86
CA ARG A 79 -5.53 -3.27 -1.22
C ARG A 79 -5.55 -3.52 0.28
N ARG A 80 -5.64 -4.79 0.73
CA ARG A 80 -5.82 -5.10 2.16
C ARG A 80 -4.67 -4.62 3.04
N ALA A 81 -3.44 -4.68 2.54
CA ALA A 81 -2.30 -4.15 3.29
C ALA A 81 -2.41 -2.63 3.46
N THR A 82 -2.78 -1.91 2.40
CA THR A 82 -3.02 -0.46 2.49
C THR A 82 -4.17 -0.13 3.44
N GLU A 83 -5.29 -0.87 3.35
CA GLU A 83 -6.42 -0.73 4.27
C GLU A 83 -6.03 -0.98 5.73
N ALA A 84 -5.20 -1.99 6.00
CA ALA A 84 -4.71 -2.28 7.35
C ALA A 84 -3.88 -1.11 7.91
N TRP A 85 -2.95 -0.57 7.13
CA TRP A 85 -2.16 0.59 7.54
C TRP A 85 -3.02 1.85 7.75
N LEU A 86 -4.06 2.06 6.93
CA LEU A 86 -5.01 3.15 7.14
C LEU A 86 -5.80 2.99 8.44
N ARG A 87 -6.29 1.77 8.73
CA ARG A 87 -6.99 1.48 9.99
C ARG A 87 -6.08 1.71 11.20
N GLU A 88 -4.84 1.23 11.15
CA GLU A 88 -3.89 1.49 12.23
C GLU A 88 -3.56 2.99 12.37
N ALA A 89 -3.59 3.77 11.29
CA ALA A 89 -3.40 5.23 11.36
C ALA A 89 -4.61 5.93 12.00
N GLU A 90 -5.83 5.44 11.72
CA GLU A 90 -7.07 5.92 12.32
C GLU A 90 -7.12 5.65 13.83
N GLU A 91 -6.69 4.46 14.27
CA GLU A 91 -6.58 4.11 15.69
C GLU A 91 -5.59 5.01 16.45
N GLU A 92 -4.49 5.41 15.80
CA GLU A 92 -3.53 6.36 16.39
C GLU A 92 -4.11 7.76 16.49
N LEU A 93 -4.88 8.19 15.50
CA LEU A 93 -5.54 9.48 15.53
C LEU A 93 -6.59 9.54 16.65
N GLU A 94 -7.39 8.48 16.79
CA GLU A 94 -8.35 8.34 17.89
C GLU A 94 -7.64 8.40 19.25
N SER A 95 -6.55 7.65 19.40
CA SER A 95 -5.71 7.69 20.61
C SER A 95 -5.18 9.10 20.89
N ALA A 96 -4.68 9.79 19.86
CA ALA A 96 -4.14 11.15 19.98
C ALA A 96 -5.22 12.15 20.43
N ALA A 97 -6.43 12.05 19.88
CA ALA A 97 -7.57 12.89 20.25
C ALA A 97 -7.99 12.68 21.72
N ILE A 98 -8.13 11.42 22.15
CA ILE A 98 -8.47 11.09 23.54
C ILE A 98 -7.39 11.63 24.50
N LEU A 99 -6.11 11.47 24.17
CA LEU A 99 -5.01 11.93 25.02
C LEU A 99 -4.93 13.46 25.08
N LEU A 100 -5.26 14.15 23.99
CA LEU A 100 -5.36 15.61 23.96
C LEU A 100 -6.46 16.11 24.89
N GLU A 101 -7.65 15.48 24.87
CA GLU A 101 -8.76 15.80 25.78
C GLU A 101 -8.40 15.60 27.26
N ARG A 102 -7.50 14.65 27.55
CA ARG A 102 -7.02 14.35 28.90
C ARG A 102 -5.76 15.14 29.28
N GLU A 103 -5.43 16.17 28.52
CA GLU A 103 -4.26 17.05 28.72
C GLU A 103 -2.92 16.29 28.74
N LYS A 104 -2.86 15.10 28.12
CA LYS A 104 -1.64 14.30 27.97
C LYS A 104 -0.90 14.71 26.70
N HIS A 105 -0.46 15.97 26.65
CA HIS A 105 0.06 16.63 25.45
C HIS A 105 1.23 15.89 24.76
N ARG A 106 2.22 15.43 25.55
CA ARG A 106 3.35 14.65 25.01
C ARG A 106 2.88 13.37 24.33
N ALA A 107 1.95 12.65 24.96
CA ALA A 107 1.42 11.41 24.41
C ALA A 107 0.57 11.69 23.16
N ALA A 108 -0.27 12.72 23.18
CA ALA A 108 -1.04 13.15 22.02
C ALA A 108 -0.16 13.48 20.80
N CYS A 109 0.99 14.16 21.00
CA CYS A 109 1.95 14.43 19.94
C CYS A 109 2.54 13.15 19.34
N LEU A 110 2.94 12.20 20.19
CA LEU A 110 3.52 10.92 19.75
C LEU A 110 2.52 10.13 18.90
N HIS A 111 1.28 9.98 19.38
CA HIS A 111 0.23 9.29 18.62
C HIS A 111 -0.12 10.03 17.31
N GLY A 112 -0.13 11.37 17.31
CA GLY A 112 -0.29 12.17 16.09
C GLY A 112 0.81 11.89 15.05
N GLN A 113 2.07 11.77 15.47
CA GLN A 113 3.17 11.42 14.58
C GLN A 113 3.06 9.98 14.05
N GLN A 114 2.68 9.01 14.91
CA GLN A 114 2.45 7.63 14.49
C GLN A 114 1.32 7.52 13.45
N CYS A 115 0.24 8.29 13.62
CA CYS A 115 -0.84 8.40 12.64
C CYS A 115 -0.29 8.83 11.26
N VAL A 116 0.48 9.93 11.21
CA VAL A 116 1.07 10.43 9.96
C VAL A 116 1.99 9.38 9.32
N GLU A 117 2.86 8.76 10.10
CA GLU A 117 3.79 7.73 9.61
C GLU A 117 3.04 6.55 8.97
N ARG A 118 2.02 6.03 9.65
CA ARG A 118 1.23 4.90 9.15
C ARG A 118 0.40 5.27 7.92
N ALA A 119 -0.19 6.46 7.90
CA ALA A 119 -0.92 6.97 6.73
C ALA A 119 0.01 7.08 5.51
N LEU A 120 1.23 7.60 5.68
CA LEU A 120 2.22 7.67 4.60
C LEU A 120 2.69 6.29 4.12
N LYS A 121 2.86 5.32 5.03
CA LYS A 121 3.15 3.91 4.66
C LYS A 121 2.01 3.31 3.84
N ALA A 122 0.76 3.59 4.20
CA ALA A 122 -0.41 3.21 3.42
C ALA A 122 -0.34 3.83 2.01
N LEU A 123 -0.03 5.12 1.89
CA LEU A 123 0.09 5.80 0.60
C LEU A 123 1.17 5.16 -0.30
N LEU A 124 2.33 4.82 0.26
CA LEU A 124 3.41 4.17 -0.48
C LEU A 124 2.96 2.81 -1.01
N LEU A 125 2.37 1.96 -0.16
CA LEU A 125 1.85 0.64 -0.54
C LEU A 125 0.74 0.73 -1.60
N GLY A 126 -0.18 1.69 -1.45
CA GLY A 126 -1.24 1.95 -2.43
C GLY A 126 -0.71 2.36 -3.80
N ARG A 127 0.53 2.87 -3.86
CA ARG A 127 1.26 3.22 -5.09
C ARG A 127 2.19 2.11 -5.59
N GLY A 128 2.16 0.93 -4.98
CA GLY A 128 3.08 -0.17 -5.32
C GLY A 128 4.54 0.12 -4.93
N GLN A 129 4.77 1.10 -4.06
CA GLN A 129 6.08 1.37 -3.49
C GLN A 129 6.12 0.62 -2.16
N GLY A 130 6.84 -0.51 -2.13
CA GLY A 130 7.05 -1.22 -0.87
C GLY A 130 7.78 -0.32 0.13
N PRO A 131 7.44 -0.35 1.42
CA PRO A 131 8.34 0.18 2.43
C PRO A 131 9.70 -0.52 2.27
N PRO A 132 10.83 0.18 2.46
CA PRO A 132 12.15 -0.42 2.32
C PRO A 132 12.22 -1.72 3.14
N ARG A 133 12.77 -2.78 2.54
CA ARG A 133 12.96 -4.08 3.21
C ARG A 133 14.10 -3.98 4.23
N SER A 134 13.88 -3.26 5.33
CA SER A 134 14.79 -3.28 6.48
C SER A 134 14.51 -4.53 7.31
N HIS A 135 15.25 -5.62 7.06
CA HIS A 135 15.24 -6.82 7.93
C HIS A 135 16.20 -6.67 9.13
N ASP A 136 16.69 -5.46 9.39
CA ASP A 136 17.43 -5.16 10.61
C ASP A 136 16.44 -4.75 11.70
N VAL A 137 16.35 -5.56 12.75
CA VAL A 137 15.56 -5.27 13.96
C VAL A 137 15.97 -3.92 14.56
N VAL A 138 17.23 -3.52 14.41
CA VAL A 138 17.75 -2.23 14.86
C VAL A 138 17.24 -1.09 13.97
N GLU A 139 17.08 -1.27 12.65
CA GLU A 139 16.42 -0.25 11.80
C GLU A 139 14.92 -0.18 12.08
N LEU A 140 14.24 -1.31 12.33
CA LEU A 140 12.85 -1.34 12.77
C LEU A 140 12.66 -0.63 14.13
N TYR A 141 13.63 -0.81 15.03
CA TYR A 141 13.64 -0.17 16.35
C TYR A 141 14.04 1.31 16.27
N ARG A 142 14.88 1.73 15.32
CA ARG A 142 15.22 3.14 15.06
C ARG A 142 14.12 3.89 14.28
N GLY A 143 13.36 3.16 13.45
CA GLY A 143 12.21 3.69 12.70
C GLY A 143 10.99 3.91 13.57
N ARG A 144 10.87 3.20 14.70
CA ARG A 144 10.08 3.69 15.83
C ARG A 144 10.93 4.75 16.51
N TYR A 145 10.48 5.99 16.48
CA TYR A 145 11.17 7.12 17.10
C TYR A 145 11.89 6.74 18.40
N PRO A 146 13.14 7.20 18.62
CA PRO A 146 13.81 6.97 19.89
C PRO A 146 12.93 7.52 21.00
N THR A 147 12.50 6.65 21.89
CA THR A 147 11.70 6.96 23.10
C THR A 147 12.41 7.93 24.06
N GLU A 148 13.65 8.30 23.76
CA GLU A 148 14.54 9.15 24.56
C GLU A 148 14.66 10.58 24.01
N GLU A 149 14.45 10.82 22.71
CA GLU A 149 14.50 12.16 22.09
C GLU A 149 13.17 12.45 21.39
N GLY A 150 12.26 13.06 22.16
CA GLY A 150 10.93 13.43 21.69
C GLY A 150 10.96 14.41 20.51
N LEU A 151 9.83 14.45 19.78
CA LEU A 151 9.51 15.28 18.62
C LEU A 151 9.79 16.80 18.77
N LEU A 152 10.22 17.26 19.94
CA LEU A 152 10.37 18.67 20.26
C LEU A 152 11.82 18.95 20.65
N PRO A 153 12.56 19.72 19.83
CA PRO A 153 13.95 20.05 20.14
C PRO A 153 14.08 20.95 21.39
N HIS A 154 12.99 21.55 21.91
CA HIS A 154 13.04 22.49 23.04
C HIS A 154 11.80 22.41 23.94
N GLY A 155 11.98 22.19 25.24
CA GLY A 155 10.97 22.44 26.29
C GLY A 155 9.92 21.36 26.55
N GLU A 156 9.03 21.62 27.52
CA GLU A 156 7.87 20.78 27.82
C GLU A 156 6.81 20.92 26.71
N THR A 157 6.20 19.81 26.29
CA THR A 157 5.14 19.80 25.27
C THR A 157 3.92 20.60 25.72
N THR A 158 3.57 21.65 24.98
CA THR A 158 2.42 22.49 25.29
C THR A 158 1.11 21.92 24.74
N ALA A 159 -0.01 22.44 25.24
CA ALA A 159 -1.33 22.13 24.68
C ALA A 159 -1.46 22.60 23.22
N GLU A 160 -0.75 23.67 22.84
CA GLU A 160 -0.74 24.18 21.47
C GLU A 160 0.00 23.23 20.53
N ASP A 161 1.16 22.72 20.95
CA ASP A 161 1.90 21.72 20.18
C ASP A 161 1.06 20.47 19.93
N ALA A 162 0.38 19.99 20.97
CA ALA A 162 -0.49 18.83 20.87
C ALA A 162 -1.67 19.06 19.92
N ARG A 163 -2.34 20.22 20.00
CA ARG A 163 -3.41 20.58 19.05
C ARG A 163 -2.89 20.64 17.62
N ARG A 164 -1.71 21.23 17.40
CA ARG A 164 -1.09 21.31 16.07
C ARG A 164 -0.73 19.93 15.53
N ALA A 165 -0.16 19.06 16.36
CA ALA A 165 0.21 17.70 15.98
C ALA A 165 -1.02 16.86 15.60
N VAL A 166 -2.08 16.89 16.43
CA VAL A 166 -3.34 16.19 16.14
C VAL A 166 -3.98 16.75 14.86
N GLY A 167 -4.08 18.07 14.72
CA GLY A 167 -4.63 18.68 13.51
C GLY A 167 -3.84 18.37 12.23
N ALA A 168 -2.51 18.26 12.32
CA ALA A 168 -1.67 17.83 11.21
C ALA A 168 -1.90 16.36 10.86
N ALA A 169 -2.07 15.49 11.86
CA ALA A 169 -2.40 14.08 11.68
C ALA A 169 -3.76 13.89 10.99
N GLU A 170 -4.79 14.63 11.44
CA GLU A 170 -6.11 14.64 10.78
C GLU A 170 -6.02 15.06 9.31
N ALA A 171 -5.27 16.14 9.02
CA ALA A 171 -5.09 16.64 7.67
C ALA A 171 -4.36 15.61 6.77
N ALA A 172 -3.25 15.06 7.25
CA ALA A 172 -2.49 14.04 6.54
C ALA A 172 -3.36 12.81 6.21
N LEU A 173 -4.14 12.33 7.18
CA LEU A 173 -5.01 11.16 6.98
C LEU A 173 -6.12 11.45 5.96
N ARG A 174 -6.72 12.64 5.99
CA ARG A 174 -7.68 13.07 4.94
C ARG A 174 -7.04 13.09 3.56
N ASP A 175 -5.87 13.70 3.43
CA ASP A 175 -5.16 13.85 2.15
C ASP A 175 -4.71 12.50 1.58
N VAL A 176 -4.25 11.59 2.44
CA VAL A 176 -3.90 10.21 2.05
C VAL A 176 -5.14 9.47 1.57
N ARG A 177 -6.24 9.48 2.32
CA ARG A 177 -7.51 8.85 1.89
C ARG A 177 -8.03 9.43 0.59
N ALA A 178 -7.87 10.74 0.38
CA ALA A 178 -8.21 11.39 -0.87
C ALA A 178 -7.32 10.92 -2.03
N SER A 179 -6.04 10.63 -1.76
CA SER A 179 -5.05 10.17 -2.73
C SER A 179 -5.11 8.66 -3.03
N CYS A 180 -5.75 7.86 -2.17
CA CYS A 180 -5.94 6.43 -2.39
C CYS A 180 -6.92 6.15 -3.54
N LYS A 181 -6.63 5.12 -4.33
CA LYS A 181 -7.43 4.71 -5.50
C LYS A 181 -8.88 4.34 -5.09
N PRO A 182 -9.88 4.55 -5.95
CA PRO A 182 -11.31 4.44 -5.61
C PRO A 182 -11.77 3.10 -5.00
N GLY A 183 -11.06 1.99 -5.23
CA GLY A 183 -11.33 0.69 -4.57
C GLY A 183 -11.04 0.67 -3.06
N LEU A 184 -10.39 1.71 -2.52
CA LEU A 184 -10.16 1.90 -1.08
C LEU A 184 -11.27 2.72 -0.37
N ARG A 185 -12.30 3.19 -1.10
CA ARG A 185 -13.22 4.21 -0.57
C ARG A 185 -14.55 3.73 -0.01
N SER A 186 -14.91 2.46 -0.07
CA SER A 186 -16.16 2.00 0.56
C SER A 186 -16.30 0.48 0.57
N PHE A 187 -16.48 -0.09 1.77
CA PHE A 187 -17.06 -1.41 1.96
C PHE A 187 -18.59 -1.34 1.82
N VAL A 188 -19.16 -2.48 1.43
CA VAL A 188 -20.58 -2.82 1.22
C VAL A 188 -21.10 -2.55 -0.20
N ARG A 189 -20.92 -3.54 -1.08
CA ARG A 189 -21.84 -3.82 -2.19
C ARG A 189 -22.37 -5.24 -2.02
N GLU A 190 -23.69 -5.40 -2.04
CA GLU A 190 -24.36 -6.70 -2.14
C GLU A 190 -24.14 -7.30 -3.53
N GLU A 191 -23.83 -8.60 -3.54
CA GLU A 191 -23.46 -9.43 -4.70
C GLU A 191 -24.68 -9.83 -5.56
N PRO A 192 -24.58 -9.83 -6.90
CA PRO A 192 -25.34 -10.74 -7.74
C PRO A 192 -24.44 -11.85 -8.31
N HIS A 193 -24.97 -13.06 -8.23
CA HIS A 193 -24.35 -14.35 -8.50
C HIS A 193 -23.60 -14.48 -9.85
N GLY A 194 -22.39 -15.04 -9.79
CA GLY A 194 -21.64 -15.54 -10.95
C GLY A 194 -20.37 -16.27 -10.50
N VAL A 195 -19.92 -17.25 -11.30
CA VAL A 195 -18.79 -18.19 -11.07
C VAL A 195 -17.42 -17.48 -11.12
N ILE A 196 -17.24 -16.45 -10.32
CA ILE A 196 -16.00 -15.72 -10.11
C ILE A 196 -15.71 -15.87 -8.61
N PRO A 197 -14.49 -16.27 -8.19
CA PRO A 197 -14.15 -16.26 -6.77
C PRO A 197 -14.43 -14.86 -6.21
N ALA A 198 -14.93 -14.78 -4.98
CA ALA A 198 -15.31 -13.49 -4.37
C ALA A 198 -14.22 -12.43 -4.66
N PRO A 199 -14.57 -11.23 -5.17
CA PRO A 199 -13.61 -10.23 -5.67
C PRO A 199 -12.47 -9.93 -4.69
N GLU A 200 -12.77 -10.06 -3.40
CA GLU A 200 -11.90 -9.85 -2.25
C GLU A 200 -10.67 -10.77 -2.13
N ASP A 201 -10.55 -11.83 -2.94
CA ASP A 201 -9.43 -12.79 -2.97
C ASP A 201 -8.55 -12.75 -4.23
N LEU A 202 -8.81 -11.82 -5.16
CA LEU A 202 -8.18 -11.81 -6.48
C LEU A 202 -6.75 -11.25 -6.48
N LEU A 203 -5.81 -11.98 -7.07
CA LEU A 203 -4.43 -11.58 -7.35
C LEU A 203 -4.22 -11.53 -8.87
N LEU A 204 -3.77 -10.39 -9.37
CA LEU A 204 -3.47 -10.21 -10.79
C LEU A 204 -1.96 -10.17 -11.01
N LEU A 205 -1.46 -10.98 -11.93
CA LEU A 205 -0.08 -10.94 -12.38
C LEU A 205 -0.02 -10.34 -13.79
N LEU A 206 0.72 -9.25 -13.93
CA LEU A 206 0.97 -8.56 -15.18
C LEU A 206 2.31 -9.02 -15.74
N CYS A 207 2.28 -9.80 -16.82
CA CYS A 207 3.48 -10.32 -17.46
C CYS A 207 3.94 -9.40 -18.58
N VAL A 208 5.18 -8.92 -18.50
CA VAL A 208 5.83 -8.18 -19.58
C VAL A 208 6.97 -9.01 -20.14
N ARG A 209 6.75 -9.63 -21.29
CA ARG A 209 7.74 -10.45 -22.00
C ARG A 209 8.00 -9.89 -23.39
N CYS A 210 9.26 -9.96 -23.82
CA CYS A 210 9.57 -9.82 -25.23
C CYS A 210 8.89 -10.98 -25.96
N GLY A 211 8.12 -10.70 -27.01
CA GLY A 211 7.40 -11.74 -27.74
C GLY A 211 8.37 -12.77 -28.32
N SER A 212 8.47 -13.95 -27.68
CA SER A 212 8.91 -15.15 -28.37
C SER A 212 7.71 -15.63 -29.20
N ARG A 213 7.75 -15.36 -30.50
CA ARG A 213 7.07 -16.24 -31.46
C ARG A 213 7.70 -17.63 -31.40
#